data_AF-A0AAU9UI66-F1
#
_entry.id   AF-A0AAU9UI66-F1
#
_cell.length_a   1.000
_cell.length_b   1.000
_cell.length_c   1.000
_cell.angle_alpha   90.00
_cell.angle_beta   90.00
_cell.angle_gamma   90.00
#
_symmetry.space_group_name_H-M   'P 1'
#
loop_
_entity.id
_entity.type
_entity.pdbx_description
1 polymer ?
#
loop_
_entity_poly.entity_id
_entity_poly.type
_entity_poly.pdbx_seq_one_letter_code
_entity_poly.pdbx_strand_id
1 'polypeptide(L)'
;MPPRQTYPPEKFSSAMEATRNGMLIERLAERLELLKVHYKIGSIYVSQKTQEKWVPFLNKAKEAALMDCCQKLTKCGFPSKTDNLLNTVQGIVKAKTRKKWLKSFFRRNSSLSIRTAEEISKRRAVITREYIKKWF
;
A
#
# COMPACT_ATOMS: atom_id res chain seq x y z
N MET A 1 2.13 -2.34 -19.25
CA MET A 1 1.13 -3.26 -18.65
C MET A 1 -0.22 -2.98 -19.27
N PRO A 2 -0.97 -3.98 -19.76
CA PRO A 2 -2.32 -3.75 -20.28
C PRO A 2 -3.25 -3.21 -19.16
N PRO A 3 -4.20 -2.33 -19.48
CA PRO A 3 -5.16 -1.82 -18.52
C PRO A 3 -6.00 -2.97 -17.93
N ARG A 4 -6.25 -2.92 -16.61
CA ARG A 4 -7.13 -3.91 -15.96
C ARG A 4 -8.55 -3.71 -16.48
N GLN A 5 -9.10 -4.71 -17.17
CA GLN A 5 -10.52 -4.74 -17.52
C GLN A 5 -11.34 -4.73 -16.24
N THR A 6 -12.20 -3.72 -16.12
CA THR A 6 -13.14 -3.57 -15.01
C THR A 6 -14.52 -3.92 -15.56
N TYR A 7 -15.18 -4.91 -14.98
CA TYR A 7 -16.49 -5.37 -15.42
C TYR A 7 -17.61 -4.72 -14.58
N PRO A 8 -18.80 -4.47 -15.16
CA PRO A 8 -19.97 -4.00 -14.42
C PRO A 8 -20.37 -4.96 -13.30
N PRO A 9 -20.89 -4.46 -12.16
CA PRO A 9 -21.24 -5.29 -11.00
C PRO A 9 -22.35 -6.31 -11.28
N GLU A 10 -23.25 -6.03 -12.22
CA GLU A 10 -24.38 -6.90 -12.58
C GLU A 10 -23.95 -8.17 -13.32
N LYS A 11 -23.04 -8.03 -14.29
CA LYS A 11 -22.44 -9.20 -14.98
C LYS A 11 -21.68 -10.09 -13.99
N PHE A 12 -21.17 -9.51 -12.91
CA PHE A 12 -20.44 -10.22 -11.87
C PHE A 12 -21.34 -10.99 -10.90
N SER A 13 -22.46 -10.41 -10.44
CA SER A 13 -23.42 -11.11 -9.57
C SER A 13 -24.01 -12.33 -10.29
N SER A 14 -24.37 -12.16 -11.56
CA SER A 14 -24.85 -13.25 -12.41
C SER A 14 -23.81 -14.36 -12.58
N ALA A 15 -22.52 -13.99 -12.76
CA ALA A 15 -21.42 -14.96 -12.82
C ALA A 15 -21.26 -15.78 -11.54
N MET A 16 -21.47 -15.16 -10.38
CA MET A 16 -21.37 -15.81 -9.07
C MET A 16 -22.48 -16.82 -8.84
N GLU A 17 -23.72 -16.45 -9.14
CA GLU A 17 -24.87 -17.36 -9.05
C GLU A 17 -24.70 -18.56 -9.99
N ALA A 18 -24.27 -18.31 -11.23
CA ALA A 18 -23.97 -19.34 -12.21
C ALA A 18 -22.90 -20.34 -11.75
N THR A 19 -21.82 -19.84 -11.16
CA THR A 19 -20.73 -20.68 -10.63
C THR A 19 -21.20 -21.50 -9.44
N ARG A 20 -22.02 -20.91 -8.55
CA ARG A 20 -22.61 -21.61 -7.40
C ARG A 20 -23.56 -22.73 -7.84
N ASN A 21 -24.23 -22.54 -8.96
CA ASN A 21 -25.10 -23.54 -9.59
C ASN A 21 -24.33 -24.59 -10.42
N GLY A 22 -22.99 -24.59 -10.39
CA GLY A 22 -22.15 -25.61 -11.00
C GLY A 22 -21.92 -25.45 -12.51
N MET A 23 -22.19 -24.29 -13.10
CA MET A 23 -21.89 -24.07 -14.52
C MET A 23 -20.37 -24.05 -14.79
N LEU A 24 -19.98 -24.62 -15.93
CA LEU A 24 -18.60 -24.58 -16.42
C LEU A 24 -18.18 -23.15 -16.76
N ILE A 25 -16.96 -22.80 -16.35
CA ILE A 25 -16.37 -21.46 -16.44
C ILE A 25 -16.30 -20.96 -17.89
N GLU A 26 -16.05 -21.86 -18.84
CA GLU A 26 -15.94 -21.53 -20.27
C GLU A 26 -17.28 -21.09 -20.86
N ARG A 27 -18.35 -21.85 -20.58
CA ARG A 27 -19.73 -21.49 -20.99
C ARG A 27 -20.19 -20.18 -20.34
N LEU A 28 -19.75 -19.91 -19.12
CA LEU A 28 -20.04 -18.67 -18.42
C LEU A 28 -19.34 -17.47 -19.07
N ALA A 29 -18.10 -17.67 -19.53
CA ALA A 29 -17.32 -16.65 -20.22
C ALA A 29 -17.96 -16.25 -21.55
N GLU A 30 -18.42 -17.23 -22.32
CA GLU A 30 -19.17 -17.01 -23.55
C GLU A 30 -20.49 -16.27 -23.30
N ARG A 31 -21.28 -16.72 -22.32
CA ARG A 31 -22.58 -16.12 -21.97
C ARG A 31 -22.48 -14.66 -21.53
N LEU A 32 -21.38 -14.28 -20.90
CA LEU A 32 -21.17 -12.93 -20.37
C LEU A 32 -20.25 -12.06 -21.24
N GLU A 33 -19.82 -12.58 -22.39
CA GLU A 33 -18.87 -11.95 -23.33
C GLU A 33 -17.54 -11.56 -22.65
N LEU A 34 -17.05 -12.42 -21.76
CA LEU A 34 -15.83 -12.20 -21.01
C LEU A 34 -14.68 -12.91 -21.72
N LEU A 35 -13.67 -12.15 -22.18
CA LEU A 35 -12.50 -12.69 -22.90
C LEU A 35 -11.78 -13.81 -22.13
N LYS A 36 -11.76 -13.73 -20.79
CA LYS A 36 -11.34 -14.81 -19.87
C LYS A 36 -12.05 -14.67 -18.53
N VAL A 37 -12.85 -15.65 -18.15
CA VAL A 37 -13.27 -15.80 -16.75
C VAL A 37 -12.11 -16.47 -16.02
N HIS A 38 -11.22 -15.67 -15.44
CA HIS A 38 -10.16 -16.22 -14.59
C HIS A 38 -10.80 -16.91 -13.37
N TYR A 39 -10.21 -18.03 -12.91
CA TYR A 39 -10.46 -18.71 -11.61
C TYR A 39 -10.43 -17.79 -10.36
N LYS A 40 -10.21 -16.49 -10.59
CA LYS A 40 -10.04 -15.41 -9.65
C LYS A 40 -11.29 -14.56 -9.45
N ILE A 41 -12.48 -14.96 -9.91
CA ILE A 41 -13.74 -14.29 -9.52
C ILE A 41 -13.80 -14.15 -7.98
N GLY A 42 -13.41 -15.20 -7.24
CA GLY A 42 -13.29 -15.13 -5.77
C GLY A 42 -12.28 -14.12 -5.24
N SER A 43 -11.23 -13.78 -6.00
CA SER A 43 -10.25 -12.75 -5.62
C SER A 43 -10.63 -11.33 -6.03
N ILE A 44 -11.52 -11.17 -7.03
CA ILE A 44 -12.14 -9.88 -7.38
C ILE A 44 -13.15 -9.46 -6.30
N TYR A 45 -13.78 -10.43 -5.63
CA TYR A 45 -14.61 -10.21 -4.44
C TYR A 45 -13.85 -9.47 -3.33
N VAL A 46 -12.54 -9.71 -3.20
CA VAL A 46 -11.69 -8.93 -2.30
C VAL A 46 -11.58 -7.49 -2.78
N SER A 47 -11.46 -7.20 -4.08
CA SER A 47 -11.26 -5.84 -4.60
C SER A 47 -12.42 -4.88 -4.29
N GLN A 48 -13.68 -5.32 -4.42
CA GLN A 48 -14.84 -4.45 -4.18
C GLN A 48 -15.21 -4.37 -2.68
N LYS A 49 -15.10 -5.47 -1.92
CA LYS A 49 -15.18 -5.40 -0.44
C LYS A 49 -13.96 -4.75 0.22
N THR A 50 -12.79 -4.64 -0.41
CA THR A 50 -11.62 -3.97 0.21
C THR A 50 -11.77 -2.44 0.23
N GLN A 51 -12.79 -1.88 -0.41
CA GLN A 51 -13.24 -0.51 -0.10
C GLN A 51 -14.08 -0.44 1.19
N GLU A 52 -14.55 -1.56 1.75
CA GLU A 52 -14.93 -1.62 3.17
C GLU A 52 -13.66 -1.24 3.93
N LYS A 53 -13.65 0.02 4.36
CA LYS A 53 -12.74 0.65 5.33
C LYS A 53 -11.76 -0.37 5.88
N TRP A 54 -10.50 -0.30 5.43
CA TRP A 54 -9.40 -0.77 6.27
C TRP A 54 -9.59 -0.09 7.62
N VAL A 55 -10.19 -0.80 8.58
CA VAL A 55 -10.45 -0.25 9.90
C VAL A 55 -9.08 0.15 10.41
N PRO A 56 -8.80 1.45 10.55
CA PRO A 56 -7.46 1.87 10.92
C PRO A 56 -7.19 1.26 12.30
N PHE A 57 -6.08 0.55 12.44
CA PHE A 57 -5.66 -0.07 13.71
C PHE A 57 -5.59 0.95 14.87
N LEU A 58 -5.51 2.24 14.52
CA LEU A 58 -5.52 3.36 15.43
C LEU A 58 -6.74 4.25 15.14
N ASN A 59 -7.30 4.83 16.20
CA ASN A 59 -8.26 5.93 16.07
C ASN A 59 -7.59 7.14 15.37
N LYS A 60 -8.36 7.94 14.64
CA LYS A 60 -7.88 9.15 13.93
C LYS A 60 -7.08 10.08 14.86
N ALA A 61 -7.54 10.27 16.10
CA ALA A 61 -6.85 11.09 17.09
C ALA A 61 -5.44 10.55 17.44
N LYS A 62 -5.31 9.22 17.63
CA LYS A 62 -4.02 8.57 17.90
C LYS A 62 -3.11 8.62 16.68
N GLU A 63 -3.68 8.46 15.48
CA GLU A 63 -2.93 8.57 14.23
C GLU A 63 -2.37 9.98 14.02
N ALA A 64 -3.15 11.02 14.34
CA ALA A 64 -2.71 12.42 14.30
C ALA A 64 -1.59 12.71 15.32
N ALA A 65 -1.71 12.22 16.56
CA ALA A 65 -0.66 12.37 17.57
C ALA A 65 0.66 11.69 17.16
N LEU A 66 0.57 10.50 16.55
CA LEU A 66 1.73 9.80 15.98
C LEU A 66 2.37 10.61 14.85
N MET A 67 1.56 11.20 13.96
CA MET A 67 2.04 12.05 12.88
C MET A 67 2.79 13.28 13.42
N ASP A 68 2.21 13.99 14.38
CA ASP A 68 2.84 15.16 15.03
C ASP A 68 4.17 14.78 15.70
N CYS A 69 4.23 13.64 16.39
CA CYS A 69 5.48 13.12 16.95
C CYS A 69 6.54 12.88 15.87
N CYS A 70 6.18 12.22 14.76
CA CYS A 70 7.09 12.03 13.63
C CYS A 70 7.56 13.35 13.00
N GLN A 71 6.68 14.34 12.90
CA GLN A 71 7.03 15.67 12.38
C GLN A 71 7.97 16.43 13.32
N LYS A 72 7.75 16.36 14.63
CA LYS A 72 8.65 16.97 15.63
C LYS A 72 10.04 16.34 15.58
N LEU A 73 10.13 15.02 15.55
CA LEU A 73 11.39 14.29 15.46
C LEU A 73 12.17 14.65 14.19
N THR A 74 11.47 14.73 13.05
CA THR A 74 12.11 15.13 11.79
C THR A 74 12.57 16.58 11.78
N LYS A 75 11.82 17.51 12.39
CA LYS A 75 12.26 18.92 12.58
C LYS A 75 13.50 19.04 13.45
N CYS A 76 13.67 18.16 14.44
CA CYS A 76 14.87 18.11 15.28
C CYS A 76 16.06 17.41 14.61
N GLY A 77 15.96 17.00 13.33
CA GLY A 77 17.04 16.31 12.62
C GLY A 77 17.13 14.81 12.89
N PHE A 78 16.14 14.23 13.59
CA PHE A 78 16.11 12.80 13.94
C PHE A 78 14.96 12.08 13.25
N PRO A 79 15.08 11.74 11.94
CA PRO A 79 14.04 10.99 11.26
C PRO A 79 13.86 9.60 11.88
N SER A 80 12.63 9.26 12.26
CA SER A 80 12.34 7.96 12.86
C SER A 80 12.49 6.83 11.83
N LYS A 81 13.21 5.77 12.20
CA LYS A 81 13.23 4.52 11.44
C LYS A 81 11.82 3.93 11.36
N THR A 82 11.53 3.24 10.26
CA THR A 82 10.23 2.57 10.05
C THR A 82 9.95 1.51 11.10
N ASP A 83 10.99 0.82 11.56
CA ASP A 83 10.86 -0.24 12.58
C ASP A 83 10.50 0.34 13.95
N ASN A 84 11.04 1.51 14.31
CA ASN A 84 10.68 2.20 15.55
C ASN A 84 9.21 2.58 15.55
N LEU A 85 8.69 3.09 14.43
CA LEU A 85 7.28 3.42 14.29
C LEU A 85 6.40 2.17 14.41
N LEU A 86 6.81 1.06 13.76
CA LEU A 86 6.09 -0.21 13.88
C LEU A 86 6.09 -0.73 15.32
N ASN A 87 7.24 -0.74 16.01
CA ASN A 87 7.37 -1.20 17.39
C ASN A 87 6.53 -0.36 18.35
N THR A 88 6.54 0.96 18.16
CA THR A 88 5.71 1.89 18.96
C THR A 88 4.23 1.56 18.82
N VAL A 89 3.76 1.35 17.58
CA VAL A 89 2.37 1.01 17.33
C VAL A 89 2.03 -0.39 17.84
N GLN A 90 2.94 -1.35 17.78
CA GLN A 90 2.76 -2.67 18.38
C GLN A 90 2.60 -2.59 19.90
N GLY A 91 3.37 -1.72 20.56
CA GLY A 91 3.22 -1.46 21.99
C GLY A 91 1.84 -0.89 22.34
N ILE A 92 1.31 0.02 21.51
CA ILE A 92 -0.01 0.64 21.73
C ILE A 92 -1.16 -0.34 21.48
N VAL A 93 -1.08 -1.12 20.41
CA VAL A 93 -2.18 -1.99 19.96
C VAL A 93 -2.12 -3.37 20.61
N LYS A 94 -0.99 -3.73 21.24
CA LYS A 94 -0.71 -5.08 21.78
C LYS A 94 -0.95 -6.20 20.76
N ALA A 95 -0.81 -5.88 19.47
CA ALA A 95 -0.99 -6.80 18.36
C ALA A 95 0.11 -6.60 17.32
N LYS A 96 0.45 -7.68 16.61
CA LYS A 96 1.50 -7.66 15.58
C LYS A 96 1.04 -6.84 14.37
N THR A 97 1.53 -5.61 14.26
CA THR A 97 1.28 -4.78 13.08
C THR A 97 2.08 -5.28 11.89
N ARG A 98 1.46 -5.24 10.71
CA ARG A 98 2.04 -5.73 9.46
C ARG A 98 2.65 -4.58 8.66
N LYS A 99 3.69 -4.87 7.86
CA LYS A 99 4.26 -3.94 6.86
C LYS A 99 3.20 -3.29 5.94
N LYS A 100 2.07 -3.97 5.70
CA LYS A 100 0.92 -3.43 4.93
C LYS A 100 0.26 -2.23 5.60
N TRP A 101 0.16 -2.23 6.94
CA TRP A 101 -0.41 -1.09 7.67
C TRP A 101 0.50 0.13 7.54
N LEU A 102 1.81 -0.03 7.70
CA LEU A 102 2.78 1.05 7.56
C LEU A 102 2.70 1.72 6.19
N LYS A 103 2.67 0.93 5.10
CA LYS A 103 2.46 1.46 3.74
C LYS A 103 1.16 2.26 3.62
N SER A 104 0.09 1.77 4.26
CA SER A 104 -1.20 2.46 4.25
C SER A 104 -1.18 3.73 5.11
N PHE A 105 -0.45 3.75 6.21
CA PHE A 105 -0.25 4.92 7.07
C PHE A 105 0.46 6.05 6.32
N PHE A 106 1.56 5.76 5.63
CA PHE A 106 2.24 6.77 4.79
C PHE A 106 1.38 7.23 3.61
N ARG A 107 0.59 6.34 3.01
CA ARG A 107 -0.35 6.72 1.94
C ARG A 107 -1.45 7.66 2.44
N ARG A 108 -1.93 7.49 3.69
CA ARG A 108 -2.92 8.39 4.31
C ARG A 108 -2.31 9.71 4.77
N ASN A 109 -1.04 9.72 5.15
CA ASN A 109 -0.34 10.87 5.70
C ASN A 109 0.80 11.29 4.76
N SER A 110 0.46 11.91 3.64
CA SER A 110 1.40 12.30 2.58
C SER A 110 2.47 13.31 3.02
N SER A 111 2.28 13.99 4.15
CA SER A 111 3.29 14.84 4.77
C SER A 111 4.54 14.08 5.24
N LEU A 112 4.44 12.76 5.40
CA LEU A 112 5.54 11.89 5.78
C LEU A 112 5.93 11.02 4.60
N SER A 113 7.18 11.12 4.16
CA SER A 113 7.75 10.27 3.11
C SER A 113 8.89 9.42 3.63
N ILE A 114 8.96 8.17 3.21
CA ILE A 114 10.16 7.35 3.43
C ILE A 114 11.23 7.81 2.45
N ARG A 115 12.40 8.20 2.96
CA ARG A 115 13.57 8.42 2.11
C ARG A 115 14.25 7.08 1.85
N THR A 116 14.50 6.79 0.58
CA THR A 116 15.38 5.69 0.21
C THR A 116 16.81 6.13 0.52
N ALA A 117 17.56 5.31 1.27
CA ALA A 117 18.97 5.57 1.47
C ALA A 117 19.68 5.52 0.11
N GLU A 118 20.35 6.60 -0.26
CA GLU A 118 21.21 6.61 -1.43
C GLU A 118 22.51 5.87 -1.08
N GLU A 119 22.91 4.93 -1.92
CA GLU A 119 24.20 4.29 -1.79
C GLU A 119 25.31 5.34 -1.97
N ILE A 120 26.27 5.36 -1.04
CA ILE A 120 27.46 6.20 -1.18
C ILE A 120 28.33 5.56 -2.27
N SER A 121 28.04 5.91 -3.53
CA SER A 121 28.87 5.45 -4.63
C SER A 121 30.31 5.98 -4.45
N LYS A 122 31.32 5.18 -4.85
CA LYS A 122 32.74 5.58 -4.80
C LYS A 122 32.98 6.94 -5.46
N ARG A 123 32.15 7.33 -6.45
CA ARG A 123 32.21 8.63 -7.13
C ARG A 123 31.98 9.82 -6.19
N ARG A 124 31.19 9.67 -5.11
CA ARG A 124 31.01 10.70 -4.07
C ARG A 124 32.21 10.81 -3.12
N ALA A 125 33.05 9.77 -3.04
CA ALA A 125 34.27 9.77 -2.23
C ALA A 125 35.51 10.32 -2.98
N VAL A 126 35.41 10.48 -4.31
CA VAL A 126 36.48 11.07 -5.11
C VAL A 126 36.33 12.60 -5.06
N ILE A 127 37.12 13.23 -4.18
CA ILE A 127 37.21 14.68 -4.10
C ILE A 127 38.14 15.16 -5.22
N THR A 128 37.59 15.63 -6.33
CA THR A 128 38.38 16.32 -7.38
C THR A 128 38.40 17.82 -7.13
N ARG A 129 39.39 18.50 -7.72
CA ARG A 129 39.52 19.97 -7.65
C ARG A 129 38.29 20.69 -8.22
N GLU A 130 37.64 20.13 -9.24
CA GLU A 130 36.40 20.70 -9.79
C GLU A 130 35.22 20.55 -8.83
N TYR A 131 35.21 19.49 -8.02
CA TYR A 131 34.15 19.23 -7.05
C TYR A 131 34.24 20.20 -5.86
N ILE A 132 35.46 20.51 -5.39
CA ILE A 132 35.70 21.51 -4.34
C ILE A 132 35.22 22.90 -4.78
N LYS A 133 35.55 23.32 -6.02
CA LYS A 133 35.10 24.60 -6.60
C LYS A 133 33.57 24.72 -6.77
N LYS A 134 32.82 23.61 -6.70
CA LYS A 134 31.35 23.64 -6.75
C LYS A 134 30.72 23.84 -5.37
N TRP A 135 31.45 23.56 -4.30
CA TRP A 135 30.97 23.63 -2.92
C TRP A 135 31.32 24.94 -2.23
N PHE A 136 32.43 25.57 -2.65
CA PHE A 136 32.94 26.84 -2.16
C PHE A 136 33.02 27.83 -3.32
#